data_AF-A0A061FRE7-F1
#
_entry.id   AF-A0A061FRE7-F1
#
_cell.length_a   1.000
_cell.length_b   1.000
_cell.length_c   1.000
_cell.angle_alpha   90.00
_cell.angle_beta   90.00
_cell.angle_gamma   90.00
#
_symmetry.space_group_name_H-M   'P 1'
#
loop_
_entity.id
_entity.type
_entity.pdbx_description
1 polymer ?
#
loop_
_entity_poly.entity_id
_entity_poly.type
_entity_poly.pdbx_seq_one_letter_code
_entity_poly.pdbx_strand_id
1 'polypeptide(L)'
;MMKVDPMTVEDVAANLEPVLSFKEGGVRELIQRLQCSSKRGHGVLPDNTLVLERSCEHPAVVNGVCNDCCQTIEEDGNYGLDFSYLHMGLRLSRGEIDRLCCLETERLFSQKKLHLVLDIDNTLIHSFRSEAFSKLGVPKDDMQEVDGIFVKLRPLVSDFLERASTMFEMHLYTLGSRSYAKKMAKILDPQDKYFDHRIISRDESPGLVKTLDLVLGMESSILILDDNDEVWPNHERNLILMKEFLFTGKKTDENEMNTPLNDILKALSAIHTAFFDDNIQATFRDRDVRELAASVRSTVLKGCNLYVSNVKYSGILRLIAKELGATCSKELNHSVTHLVSCYKGTEDFNRAVREEKYLVRPRWVKDAYFLWKRPAEENFPIKKSSKAILKAIIA
;
A
#
# COMPACT_ATOMS: atom_id res chain seq x y z
N MET A 1 -46.58 58.18 7.86
CA MET A 1 -45.21 57.71 8.10
C MET A 1 -45.29 56.59 9.13
N MET A 2 -45.33 55.34 8.67
CA MET A 2 -45.25 54.16 9.54
C MET A 2 -43.78 54.00 9.96
N LYS A 3 -43.52 54.05 11.26
CA LYS A 3 -42.21 53.69 11.83
C LYS A 3 -42.18 52.16 11.91
N VAL A 4 -41.26 51.56 11.17
CA VAL A 4 -40.88 50.15 11.32
C VAL A 4 -39.78 50.12 12.38
N ASP A 5 -39.99 49.38 13.46
CA ASP A 5 -38.99 49.20 14.51
C ASP A 5 -37.78 48.42 13.97
N PRO A 6 -36.55 48.73 14.43
CA PRO A 6 -35.36 48.01 14.01
C PRO A 6 -35.36 46.60 14.65
N MET A 7 -35.31 45.57 13.81
CA MET A 7 -35.10 44.18 14.26
C MET A 7 -33.83 44.11 15.11
N THR A 8 -33.92 43.51 16.29
CA THR A 8 -32.77 43.33 17.19
C THR A 8 -31.87 42.22 16.64
N VAL A 9 -30.59 42.26 17.03
CA VAL A 9 -29.55 41.28 16.63
C VAL A 9 -29.93 39.84 17.03
N GLU A 10 -30.85 39.68 17.98
CA GLU A 10 -31.37 38.39 18.46
C GLU A 10 -32.40 37.77 17.49
N ASP A 11 -33.12 38.56 16.68
CA ASP A 11 -34.13 38.05 15.73
C ASP A 11 -33.50 37.50 14.43
N VAL A 12 -32.25 37.87 14.12
CA VAL A 12 -31.50 37.32 12.97
C VAL A 12 -30.92 35.93 13.29
N ALA A 13 -30.68 35.64 14.57
CA ALA A 13 -30.11 34.37 15.03
C ALA A 13 -31.11 33.19 15.02
N ALA A 14 -32.41 33.45 14.86
CA ALA A 14 -33.46 32.43 14.92
C ALA A 14 -33.83 31.78 13.58
N ASN A 15 -33.26 32.23 12.44
CA ASN A 15 -33.64 31.76 11.09
C ASN A 15 -32.50 31.13 10.27
N LEU A 16 -31.38 30.80 10.89
CA LEU A 16 -30.38 29.91 10.30
C LEU A 16 -30.38 28.64 11.14
N GLU A 17 -31.01 27.58 10.63
CA GLU A 17 -30.78 26.25 11.19
C GLU A 17 -29.28 26.01 11.31
N PRO A 18 -28.82 25.39 12.41
CA PRO A 18 -27.40 25.16 12.62
C PRO A 18 -26.91 24.28 11.47
N VAL A 19 -26.05 24.84 10.61
CA VAL A 19 -25.31 24.07 9.62
C VAL A 19 -24.53 23.03 10.41
N LEU A 20 -24.98 21.78 10.30
CA LEU A 20 -24.52 20.60 11.01
C LEU A 20 -23.00 20.51 10.89
N SER A 21 -22.28 20.88 11.94
CA SER A 21 -20.82 20.86 11.92
C SER A 21 -20.34 19.42 11.66
N PHE A 22 -19.40 19.26 10.74
CA PHE A 22 -18.76 17.97 10.46
C PHE A 22 -18.03 17.33 11.67
N LYS A 23 -18.06 17.95 12.86
CA LYS A 23 -17.40 17.47 14.07
C LYS A 23 -17.98 16.18 14.65
N GLU A 24 -19.17 15.76 14.23
CA GLU A 24 -19.85 14.56 14.74
C GLU A 24 -19.94 13.48 13.66
N GLY A 25 -19.28 12.32 13.83
CA GLY A 25 -19.34 11.17 12.92
C GLY A 25 -17.99 10.82 12.26
N GLY A 26 -17.87 9.58 11.76
CA GLY A 26 -16.72 9.07 11.01
C GLY A 26 -16.90 9.20 9.50
N VAL A 27 -16.14 8.41 8.72
CA VAL A 27 -16.11 8.53 7.26
C VAL A 27 -17.45 8.16 6.62
N ARG A 28 -18.15 7.16 7.16
CA ARG A 28 -19.46 6.73 6.66
C ARG A 28 -20.51 7.83 6.79
N GLU A 29 -20.57 8.47 7.95
CA GLU A 29 -21.50 9.57 8.21
C GLU A 29 -21.17 10.79 7.34
N LEU A 30 -19.88 11.09 7.14
CA LEU A 30 -19.40 12.12 6.21
C LEU A 30 -19.93 11.87 4.79
N ILE A 31 -19.71 10.68 4.23
CA ILE A 31 -20.20 10.32 2.89
C ILE A 31 -21.72 10.44 2.80
N GLN A 32 -22.46 9.91 3.79
CA GLN A 32 -23.92 9.94 3.80
C GLN A 32 -24.48 11.38 3.81
N ARG A 33 -23.85 12.28 4.59
CA ARG A 33 -24.26 13.69 4.65
C ARG A 33 -24.00 14.40 3.32
N LEU A 34 -22.84 14.21 2.72
CA LEU A 34 -22.49 14.81 1.43
C LEU A 34 -23.46 14.39 0.33
N GLN A 35 -23.81 13.09 0.27
CA GLN A 35 -24.79 12.57 -0.69
C GLN A 35 -26.21 13.16 -0.49
N CYS A 36 -26.59 13.48 0.75
CA CYS A 36 -27.87 14.13 1.04
C CYS A 36 -27.87 15.62 0.64
N SER A 37 -26.74 16.31 0.81
CA SER A 37 -26.60 17.74 0.48
C SER A 37 -26.65 18.00 -1.02
N SER A 38 -26.11 17.11 -1.87
CA SER A 38 -26.20 17.25 -3.33
C SER A 38 -27.64 17.20 -3.90
N LYS A 39 -28.64 16.80 -3.09
CA LYS A 39 -30.06 16.79 -3.51
C LYS A 39 -30.80 18.10 -3.22
N ARG A 40 -30.22 19.00 -2.41
CA ARG A 40 -30.78 20.34 -2.17
C ARG A 40 -30.02 21.32 -3.06
N GLY A 41 -30.67 21.80 -4.12
CA GLY A 41 -30.06 22.75 -5.06
C GLY A 41 -29.42 23.92 -4.33
N HIS A 42 -28.21 24.32 -4.75
CA HIS A 42 -27.50 25.44 -4.15
C HIS A 42 -28.28 26.73 -4.42
N GLY A 43 -28.84 27.31 -3.35
CA GLY A 43 -29.42 28.65 -3.41
C GLY A 43 -28.31 29.67 -3.65
N VAL A 44 -28.40 30.38 -4.77
CA VAL A 44 -27.54 31.53 -5.08
C VAL A 44 -27.88 32.64 -4.08
N LEU A 45 -26.92 33.02 -3.23
CA LEU A 45 -27.06 34.22 -2.40
C LEU A 45 -26.60 35.47 -3.18
N PRO A 46 -27.15 36.65 -2.88
CA PRO A 46 -26.93 37.86 -3.68
C PRO A 46 -25.52 38.40 -3.52
N ASP A 47 -25.01 38.89 -4.63
CA ASP A 47 -23.74 39.57 -4.83
C ASP A 47 -23.69 40.88 -4.03
N ASN A 48 -23.05 40.85 -2.86
CA ASN A 48 -22.30 41.95 -2.22
C ASN A 48 -22.00 41.61 -0.75
N THR A 49 -20.83 41.04 -0.48
CA THR A 49 -20.25 41.13 0.87
C THR A 49 -18.74 41.21 0.75
N LEU A 50 -18.17 42.20 1.42
CA LEU A 50 -16.74 42.52 1.45
C LEU A 50 -15.91 41.27 1.74
N VAL A 51 -14.99 40.94 0.83
CA VAL A 51 -14.01 39.86 0.97
C VAL A 51 -13.06 40.25 2.10
N LEU A 52 -13.32 39.76 3.32
CA LEU A 52 -12.27 39.66 4.32
C LEU A 52 -11.40 38.47 3.89
N GLU A 53 -10.11 38.72 3.64
CA GLU A 53 -9.08 37.68 3.52
C GLU A 53 -9.05 36.84 4.81
N ARG A 54 -9.88 35.82 4.88
CA ARG A 54 -9.82 34.78 5.90
C ARG A 54 -9.70 33.45 5.16
N SER A 55 -8.58 32.77 5.37
CA SER A 55 -8.42 31.37 5.00
C SER A 55 -9.50 30.58 5.73
N CYS A 56 -10.27 29.78 4.99
CA CYS A 56 -11.28 28.93 5.60
C CYS A 56 -10.62 27.83 6.44
N GLU A 57 -10.98 27.75 7.72
CA GLU A 57 -10.48 26.74 8.67
C GLU A 57 -11.48 25.62 8.95
N HIS A 58 -12.60 25.58 8.22
CA HIS A 58 -13.63 24.57 8.41
C HIS A 58 -13.14 23.17 7.98
N PRO A 59 -13.86 22.09 8.31
CA PRO A 59 -13.42 20.72 8.04
C PRO A 59 -13.43 20.30 6.56
N ALA A 60 -14.42 20.75 5.78
CA ALA A 60 -14.66 20.25 4.43
C ALA A 60 -15.03 21.33 3.41
N VAL A 61 -14.48 21.17 2.20
CA VAL A 61 -14.81 21.96 1.00
C VAL A 61 -15.27 20.99 -0.08
N VAL A 62 -16.33 21.34 -0.80
CA VAL A 62 -16.87 20.54 -1.90
C VAL A 62 -16.99 21.42 -3.14
N ASN A 63 -16.35 21.02 -4.24
CA ASN A 63 -16.36 21.77 -5.50
C ASN A 63 -15.99 23.26 -5.32
N GLY A 64 -14.97 23.54 -4.51
CA GLY A 64 -14.49 24.90 -4.25
C GLY A 64 -15.37 25.72 -3.30
N VAL A 65 -16.42 25.14 -2.69
CA VAL A 65 -17.26 25.85 -1.72
C VAL A 65 -17.14 25.18 -0.35
N CYS A 66 -16.84 25.96 0.69
CA CYS A 66 -16.85 25.48 2.06
C CYS A 66 -18.26 25.05 2.46
N ASN A 67 -18.41 23.84 3.00
CA ASN A 67 -19.72 23.33 3.40
C ASN A 67 -20.30 24.04 4.63
N ASP A 68 -19.46 24.59 5.50
CA ASP A 68 -19.89 25.21 6.76
C ASP A 68 -20.17 26.72 6.61
N CYS A 69 -19.27 27.47 5.96
CA CYS A 69 -19.42 28.93 5.83
C CYS A 69 -19.85 29.40 4.43
N CYS A 70 -20.04 28.49 3.48
CA CYS A 70 -20.41 28.78 2.09
C CYS A 70 -19.44 29.72 1.34
N GLN A 71 -18.24 29.96 1.89
CA GLN A 71 -17.22 30.75 1.24
C GLN A 71 -16.62 29.96 0.07
N THR A 72 -16.54 30.60 -1.09
CA THR A 72 -15.77 30.09 -2.23
C THR A 72 -14.29 30.13 -1.89
N ILE A 73 -13.63 28.99 -2.02
CA ILE A 73 -12.19 28.82 -1.84
C ILE A 73 -11.58 28.85 -3.23
N GLU A 74 -10.63 29.77 -3.44
CA GLU A 74 -9.93 29.87 -4.71
C GLU A 74 -9.21 28.56 -5.04
N GLU A 75 -9.16 28.22 -6.33
CA GLU A 75 -8.61 26.94 -6.84
C GLU A 75 -7.07 26.86 -6.74
N ASP A 76 -6.41 27.81 -6.07
CA ASP A 76 -4.96 27.88 -5.91
C ASP A 76 -4.37 26.75 -5.03
N GLY A 77 -5.23 25.82 -4.58
CA GLY A 77 -4.82 24.51 -4.11
C GLY A 77 -4.40 24.46 -2.64
N ASN A 78 -4.59 25.55 -1.90
CA ASN A 78 -4.05 25.69 -0.54
C ASN A 78 -4.92 25.06 0.55
N TYR A 79 -6.15 24.66 0.24
CA TYR A 79 -7.03 24.03 1.23
C TYR A 79 -6.93 22.51 1.20
N GLY A 80 -6.27 21.94 2.21
CA GLY A 80 -6.36 20.52 2.53
C GLY A 80 -5.92 19.57 1.42
N LEU A 81 -6.30 18.30 1.56
CA LEU A 81 -6.04 17.23 0.58
C LEU A 81 -7.31 16.82 -0.15
N ASP A 82 -7.15 16.28 -1.36
CA ASP A 82 -8.24 15.82 -2.22
C ASP A 82 -8.70 14.40 -1.82
N PHE A 83 -9.96 14.29 -1.40
CA PHE A 83 -10.65 13.04 -1.06
C PHE A 83 -11.80 12.75 -2.04
N SER A 84 -11.63 13.13 -3.31
CA SER A 84 -12.61 12.89 -4.38
C SER A 84 -12.94 11.41 -4.58
N TYR A 85 -12.11 10.50 -4.08
CA TYR A 85 -12.42 9.08 -4.03
C TYR A 85 -13.57 8.73 -3.06
N LEU A 86 -13.79 9.53 -2.01
CA LEU A 86 -14.92 9.42 -1.08
C LEU A 86 -16.18 10.10 -1.63
N HIS A 87 -16.02 11.34 -2.11
CA HIS A 87 -17.08 12.12 -2.72
C HIS A 87 -16.46 13.11 -3.70
N MET A 88 -16.92 13.12 -4.95
CA MET A 88 -16.37 13.98 -6.00
C MET A 88 -16.26 15.44 -5.56
N GLY A 89 -15.06 16.01 -5.71
CA GLY A 89 -14.75 17.40 -5.37
C GLY A 89 -14.56 17.68 -3.88
N LEU A 90 -14.56 16.65 -3.02
CA LEU A 90 -14.32 16.78 -1.59
C LEU A 90 -12.83 17.06 -1.31
N ARG A 91 -12.56 18.12 -0.56
CA ARG A 91 -11.27 18.38 0.07
C ARG A 91 -11.45 18.48 1.58
N LEU A 92 -10.53 17.90 2.33
CA LEU A 92 -10.57 17.89 3.80
C LEU A 92 -9.38 18.67 4.37
N SER A 93 -9.64 19.48 5.40
CA SER A 93 -8.58 20.17 6.14
C SER A 93 -7.72 19.17 6.93
N ARG A 94 -6.48 19.55 7.26
CA ARG A 94 -5.57 18.68 8.02
C ARG A 94 -6.15 18.25 9.37
N GLY A 95 -6.78 19.18 10.09
CA GLY A 95 -7.41 18.85 11.38
C GLY A 95 -8.57 17.87 11.25
N GLU A 96 -9.31 17.91 10.14
CA GLU A 96 -10.36 16.94 9.88
C GLU A 96 -9.82 15.57 9.48
N ILE A 97 -8.74 15.54 8.68
CA ILE A 97 -8.02 14.30 8.36
C ILE A 97 -7.53 13.62 9.64
N ASP A 98 -6.85 14.36 10.53
CA ASP A 98 -6.35 13.83 11.80
C ASP A 98 -7.49 13.28 12.67
N ARG A 99 -8.63 13.99 12.73
CA ARG A 99 -9.83 13.57 13.46
C ARG A 99 -10.38 12.25 12.89
N LEU A 100 -10.54 12.18 11.57
CA LEU A 100 -11.06 10.99 10.89
C LEU A 100 -10.11 9.80 11.01
N CYS A 101 -8.79 10.01 10.87
CA CYS A 101 -7.77 8.98 11.11
C CYS A 101 -7.90 8.39 12.52
N CYS A 102 -8.07 9.23 13.55
CA CYS A 102 -8.27 8.76 14.92
C CYS A 102 -9.55 7.92 15.06
N LEU A 103 -10.67 8.38 14.47
CA LEU A 103 -11.95 7.69 14.59
C LEU A 103 -11.97 6.35 13.84
N GLU A 104 -11.46 6.31 12.61
CA GLU A 104 -11.43 5.09 11.81
C GLU A 104 -10.49 4.05 12.42
N THR A 105 -9.33 4.46 12.92
CA THR A 105 -8.42 3.51 13.58
C THR A 105 -9.03 2.93 14.87
N GLU A 106 -9.68 3.74 15.70
CA GLU A 106 -10.40 3.22 16.88
C GLU A 106 -11.53 2.26 16.50
N ARG A 107 -12.29 2.59 15.45
CA ARG A 107 -13.31 1.71 14.91
C ARG A 107 -12.71 0.37 14.49
N LEU A 108 -11.58 0.36 13.79
CA LEU A 108 -10.93 -0.88 13.38
C LEU A 108 -10.36 -1.67 14.57
N PHE A 109 -9.77 -1.02 15.56
CA PHE A 109 -9.32 -1.69 16.79
C PHE A 109 -10.46 -2.40 17.51
N SER A 110 -11.65 -1.78 17.59
CA SER A 110 -12.85 -2.42 18.17
C SER A 110 -13.29 -3.69 17.41
N GLN A 111 -12.92 -3.78 16.13
CA GLN A 111 -13.20 -4.93 15.25
C GLN A 111 -12.03 -5.91 15.17
N LYS A 112 -10.96 -5.70 15.96
CA LYS A 112 -9.66 -6.38 15.84
C LYS A 112 -9.14 -6.36 14.39
N LYS A 113 -9.16 -5.20 13.74
CA LYS A 113 -8.64 -4.98 12.39
C LYS A 113 -7.59 -3.87 12.33
N LEU A 114 -6.75 -3.95 11.31
CA LEU A 114 -5.77 -2.94 10.90
C LEU A 114 -6.08 -2.43 9.48
N HIS A 115 -5.33 -1.44 9.00
CA HIS A 115 -5.43 -1.00 7.60
C HIS A 115 -4.41 -1.75 6.73
N LEU A 116 -4.81 -2.13 5.52
CA LEU A 116 -3.91 -2.70 4.51
C LEU A 116 -4.09 -1.95 3.17
N VAL A 117 -3.05 -1.25 2.75
CA VAL A 117 -2.99 -0.59 1.45
C VAL A 117 -2.40 -1.57 0.44
N LEU A 118 -3.09 -1.76 -0.67
CA LEU A 118 -2.71 -2.68 -1.74
C LEU A 118 -2.48 -1.90 -3.03
N ASP A 119 -1.29 -2.01 -3.59
CA ASP A 119 -1.08 -1.65 -4.99
C ASP A 119 -1.80 -2.62 -5.94
N ILE A 120 -2.04 -2.17 -7.17
CA ILE A 120 -2.73 -2.95 -8.20
C ILE A 120 -1.74 -3.52 -9.21
N ASP A 121 -1.01 -2.65 -9.91
CA ASP A 121 -0.25 -2.97 -11.13
C ASP A 121 1.08 -3.62 -10.77
N ASN A 122 1.34 -4.82 -11.28
CA ASN A 122 2.51 -5.65 -10.90
C ASN A 122 2.52 -6.09 -9.42
N THR A 123 1.53 -5.68 -8.62
CA THR A 123 1.31 -6.23 -7.28
C THR A 123 0.25 -7.32 -7.27
N LEU A 124 -1.00 -7.01 -7.61
CA LEU A 124 -2.13 -7.95 -7.60
C LEU A 124 -2.51 -8.45 -9.00
N ILE A 125 -2.21 -7.67 -10.04
CA ILE A 125 -2.54 -7.97 -11.42
C ILE A 125 -1.40 -7.58 -12.36
N HIS A 126 -1.43 -8.08 -13.58
CA HIS A 126 -0.63 -7.56 -14.69
C HIS A 126 -1.57 -7.22 -15.84
N SER A 127 -1.55 -5.96 -16.28
CA SER A 127 -2.44 -5.44 -17.32
C SER A 127 -1.71 -5.26 -18.66
N PHE A 128 -2.41 -5.52 -19.76
CA PHE A 128 -1.90 -5.44 -21.11
C PHE A 128 -2.88 -4.69 -22.01
N ARG A 129 -2.36 -3.83 -22.88
CA ARG A 129 -3.14 -3.30 -24.00
C ARG A 129 -3.29 -4.37 -25.08
N SER A 130 -4.42 -4.36 -25.80
CA SER A 130 -4.79 -5.35 -26.82
C SER A 130 -3.68 -5.71 -27.83
N GLU A 131 -2.91 -4.71 -28.30
CA GLU A 131 -1.79 -4.90 -29.23
C GLU A 131 -0.63 -5.70 -28.61
N ALA A 132 -0.34 -5.46 -27.33
CA ALA A 132 0.69 -6.20 -26.60
C ALA A 132 0.21 -7.62 -26.29
N PHE A 133 -1.06 -7.78 -25.92
CA PHE A 133 -1.66 -9.08 -25.65
C PHE A 133 -1.61 -10.01 -26.88
N SER A 134 -1.93 -9.50 -28.06
CA SER A 134 -1.90 -10.27 -29.32
C SER A 134 -0.54 -10.91 -29.61
N LYS A 135 0.55 -10.37 -29.06
CA LYS A 135 1.91 -10.89 -29.22
C LYS A 135 2.29 -11.99 -28.23
N LEU A 136 1.52 -12.17 -27.15
CA LEU A 136 1.82 -13.16 -26.10
C LEU A 136 1.46 -14.59 -26.54
N GLY A 137 0.51 -14.75 -27.47
CA GLY A 137 0.07 -16.07 -27.94
C GLY A 137 -0.58 -16.93 -26.86
N VAL A 138 -1.12 -16.30 -25.80
CA VAL A 138 -1.76 -16.97 -24.66
C VAL A 138 -3.27 -17.15 -24.93
N PRO A 139 -3.88 -18.29 -24.55
CA PRO A 139 -5.32 -18.47 -24.62
C PRO A 139 -6.08 -17.39 -23.81
N LYS A 140 -7.18 -16.88 -24.36
CA LYS A 140 -7.99 -15.83 -23.71
C LYS A 140 -8.63 -16.28 -22.40
N ASP A 141 -8.90 -17.57 -22.24
CA ASP A 141 -9.64 -18.14 -21.11
C ASP A 141 -8.95 -17.90 -19.75
N ASP A 142 -7.64 -17.62 -19.77
CA ASP A 142 -6.82 -17.38 -18.59
C ASP A 142 -6.72 -15.90 -18.19
N MET A 143 -7.46 -15.01 -18.87
CA MET A 143 -7.39 -13.55 -18.70
C MET A 143 -8.78 -12.92 -18.64
N GLN A 144 -8.85 -11.77 -17.97
CA GLN A 144 -10.04 -10.93 -17.91
C GLN A 144 -9.89 -9.79 -18.93
N GLU A 145 -10.95 -9.45 -19.66
CA GLU A 145 -10.95 -8.32 -20.61
C GLU A 145 -11.94 -7.24 -20.15
N VAL A 146 -11.47 -6.00 -20.04
CA VAL A 146 -12.32 -4.83 -19.73
C VAL A 146 -11.89 -3.64 -20.60
N ASP A 147 -12.79 -3.16 -21.45
CA ASP A 147 -12.56 -2.01 -22.34
C ASP A 147 -11.23 -2.08 -23.13
N GLY A 148 -10.90 -3.25 -23.68
CA GLY A 148 -9.68 -3.48 -24.45
C GLY A 148 -8.39 -3.61 -23.61
N ILE A 149 -8.50 -3.68 -22.29
CA ILE A 149 -7.42 -4.02 -21.35
C ILE A 149 -7.57 -5.50 -20.97
N PHE A 150 -6.53 -6.27 -21.26
CA PHE A 150 -6.42 -7.66 -20.82
C PHE A 150 -5.69 -7.72 -19.49
N VAL A 151 -6.21 -8.48 -18.54
CA VAL A 151 -5.70 -8.54 -17.17
C VAL A 151 -5.41 -9.98 -16.79
N LYS A 152 -4.19 -10.23 -16.34
CA LYS A 152 -3.83 -11.46 -15.63
C LYS A 152 -3.90 -11.19 -14.13
N LEU A 153 -4.68 -12.00 -13.42
CA LEU A 153 -4.70 -11.98 -11.95
C LEU A 153 -3.49 -12.69 -11.39
N ARG A 154 -2.92 -12.16 -10.30
CA ARG A 154 -1.91 -12.88 -9.52
C ARG A 154 -2.52 -14.15 -8.94
N PRO A 155 -1.85 -15.32 -9.05
CA PRO A 155 -2.33 -16.55 -8.45
C PRO A 155 -2.66 -16.34 -6.97
N LEU A 156 -3.79 -16.91 -6.54
CA LEU A 156 -4.32 -16.83 -5.17
C LEU A 156 -4.80 -15.43 -4.73
N VAL A 157 -4.96 -14.45 -5.63
CA VAL A 157 -5.42 -13.10 -5.25
C VAL A 157 -6.80 -13.12 -4.57
N SER A 158 -7.75 -13.93 -5.05
CA SER A 158 -9.09 -14.02 -4.46
C SER A 158 -9.04 -14.56 -3.02
N ASP A 159 -8.31 -15.66 -2.81
CA ASP A 159 -8.10 -16.26 -1.48
C ASP A 159 -7.35 -15.30 -0.54
N PHE A 160 -6.38 -14.57 -1.08
CA PHE A 160 -5.64 -13.55 -0.34
C PHE A 160 -6.58 -12.44 0.15
N LEU A 161 -7.38 -11.86 -0.74
CA LEU A 161 -8.33 -10.79 -0.39
C LEU A 161 -9.37 -11.26 0.62
N GLU A 162 -9.91 -12.46 0.44
CA GLU A 162 -10.87 -13.03 1.38
C GLU A 162 -10.27 -13.16 2.78
N ARG A 163 -9.11 -13.81 2.90
CA ARG A 163 -8.47 -14.04 4.20
C ARG A 163 -7.94 -12.75 4.82
N ALA A 164 -7.35 -11.85 4.02
CA ALA A 164 -6.89 -10.55 4.49
C ALA A 164 -8.06 -9.70 5.02
N SER A 165 -9.24 -9.76 4.40
CA SER A 165 -10.43 -9.01 4.84
C SER A 165 -10.90 -9.33 6.26
N THR A 166 -10.50 -10.49 6.81
CA THR A 166 -10.82 -10.87 8.19
C THR A 166 -9.98 -10.12 9.22
N MET A 167 -8.78 -9.68 8.84
CA MET A 167 -7.79 -9.02 9.70
C MET A 167 -7.59 -7.54 9.35
N PHE A 168 -7.95 -7.14 8.13
CA PHE A 168 -7.66 -5.81 7.60
C PHE A 168 -8.88 -5.19 6.94
N GLU A 169 -8.99 -3.86 7.06
CA GLU A 169 -9.77 -3.05 6.13
C GLU A 169 -8.85 -2.60 5.00
N MET A 170 -9.19 -3.01 3.77
CA MET A 170 -8.30 -2.88 2.62
C MET A 170 -8.61 -1.63 1.79
N HIS A 171 -7.55 -1.02 1.27
CA HIS A 171 -7.57 0.14 0.37
C HIS A 171 -6.82 -0.25 -0.91
N LEU A 172 -7.38 0.04 -2.08
CA LEU A 172 -6.61 0.01 -3.33
C LEU A 172 -5.94 1.36 -3.54
N TYR A 173 -4.65 1.35 -3.90
CA TYR A 173 -3.90 2.57 -4.17
C TYR A 173 -2.96 2.37 -5.37
N THR A 174 -3.35 2.91 -6.52
CA THR A 174 -2.56 2.84 -7.77
C THR A 174 -2.16 4.23 -8.26
N LEU A 175 -1.03 4.32 -8.98
CA LEU A 175 -0.68 5.49 -9.79
C LEU A 175 -1.38 5.51 -11.15
N GLY A 176 -2.33 4.59 -11.40
CA GLY A 176 -3.26 4.63 -12.51
C GLY A 176 -4.34 5.71 -12.35
N SER A 177 -5.09 5.99 -13.43
CA SER A 177 -6.20 6.96 -13.36
C SER A 177 -7.39 6.40 -12.58
N ARG A 178 -8.27 7.28 -12.07
CA ARG A 178 -9.50 6.84 -11.36
C ARG A 178 -10.37 5.88 -12.17
N SER A 179 -10.54 6.15 -13.46
CA SER A 179 -11.31 5.28 -14.37
C SER A 179 -10.69 3.88 -14.49
N TYR A 180 -9.35 3.82 -14.58
CA TYR A 180 -8.63 2.55 -14.60
C TYR A 180 -8.77 1.81 -13.27
N ALA A 181 -8.52 2.49 -12.15
CA ALA A 181 -8.59 1.92 -10.81
C ALA A 181 -9.97 1.30 -10.51
N LYS A 182 -11.06 2.00 -10.86
CA LYS A 182 -12.43 1.49 -10.71
C LYS A 182 -12.68 0.22 -11.52
N LYS A 183 -12.16 0.12 -12.75
CA LYS A 183 -12.28 -1.08 -13.57
C LYS A 183 -11.52 -2.26 -12.97
N MET A 184 -10.28 -2.03 -12.51
CA MET A 184 -9.47 -3.08 -11.89
C MET A 184 -10.07 -3.54 -10.56
N ALA A 185 -10.61 -2.61 -9.77
CA ALA A 185 -11.34 -2.93 -8.55
C ALA A 185 -12.54 -3.85 -8.82
N LYS A 186 -13.31 -3.61 -9.91
CA LYS A 186 -14.41 -4.49 -10.31
C LYS A 186 -13.99 -5.88 -10.75
N ILE A 187 -12.77 -6.03 -11.29
CA ILE A 187 -12.21 -7.35 -11.60
C ILE A 187 -11.79 -8.07 -10.31
N LEU A 188 -11.13 -7.36 -9.39
CA LEU A 188 -10.63 -7.93 -8.12
C LEU A 188 -11.73 -8.21 -7.10
N ASP A 189 -12.76 -7.37 -7.07
CA ASP A 189 -13.87 -7.39 -6.12
C ASP A 189 -15.23 -7.15 -6.83
N PRO A 190 -15.73 -8.14 -7.59
CA PRO A 190 -16.95 -7.97 -8.39
C PRO A 190 -18.22 -7.67 -7.57
N GLN A 191 -18.21 -8.00 -6.27
CA GLN A 191 -19.34 -7.86 -5.36
C GLN A 191 -19.22 -6.65 -4.42
N ASP A 192 -18.19 -5.81 -4.59
CA ASP A 192 -17.90 -4.66 -3.70
C ASP A 192 -17.77 -5.03 -2.22
N LYS A 193 -17.24 -6.22 -1.92
CA LYS A 193 -17.12 -6.76 -0.56
C LYS A 193 -15.92 -6.17 0.20
N TYR A 194 -14.85 -5.84 -0.50
CA TYR A 194 -13.53 -5.62 0.06
C TYR A 194 -13.12 -4.15 0.08
N PHE A 195 -13.36 -3.41 -0.99
CA PHE A 195 -12.83 -2.05 -1.15
C PHE A 195 -13.89 -0.96 -1.01
N ASP A 196 -15.12 -1.21 -1.45
CA ASP A 196 -16.21 -0.21 -1.44
C ASP A 196 -15.71 1.14 -2.02
N HIS A 197 -15.70 2.22 -1.24
CA HIS A 197 -15.21 3.52 -1.67
C HIS A 197 -13.68 3.71 -1.55
N ARG A 198 -12.94 2.79 -0.94
CA ARG A 198 -11.50 2.91 -0.61
C ARG A 198 -10.59 2.60 -1.80
N ILE A 199 -10.73 3.38 -2.88
CA ILE A 199 -9.96 3.24 -4.12
C ILE A 199 -9.29 4.58 -4.43
N ILE A 200 -8.01 4.71 -4.07
CA ILE A 200 -7.18 5.89 -4.27
C ILE A 200 -6.43 5.75 -5.59
N SER A 201 -6.43 6.80 -6.40
CA SER A 201 -5.81 6.83 -7.71
C SER A 201 -4.87 8.03 -7.85
N ARG A 202 -4.17 8.11 -8.98
CA ARG A 202 -3.33 9.27 -9.32
C ARG A 202 -4.12 10.58 -9.39
N ASP A 203 -5.44 10.50 -9.59
CA ASP A 203 -6.30 11.68 -9.66
C ASP A 203 -6.35 12.42 -8.30
N GLU A 204 -6.20 11.71 -7.16
CA GLU A 204 -6.16 12.31 -5.82
C GLU A 204 -4.74 12.58 -5.30
N SER A 205 -3.75 11.83 -5.80
CA SER A 205 -2.33 12.03 -5.49
C SER A 205 -1.57 12.44 -6.77
N PRO A 206 -1.69 13.72 -7.20
CA PRO A 206 -1.02 14.19 -8.41
C PRO A 206 0.50 14.20 -8.20
N GLY A 207 1.18 13.19 -8.73
CA GLY A 207 2.60 12.99 -8.57
C GLY A 207 3.05 11.63 -9.12
N LEU A 208 4.31 11.30 -8.85
CA LEU A 208 4.90 9.97 -9.15
C LEU A 208 5.13 9.14 -7.88
N VAL A 209 4.64 9.63 -6.73
CA VAL A 209 4.81 9.01 -5.41
C VAL A 209 3.45 8.92 -4.71
N LYS A 210 3.32 7.97 -3.79
CA LYS A 210 2.16 7.73 -2.95
C LYS A 210 2.44 8.25 -1.54
N THR A 211 1.39 8.59 -0.82
CA THR A 211 1.42 9.03 0.59
C THR A 211 0.29 8.37 1.38
N LEU A 212 0.54 8.08 2.66
CA LEU A 212 -0.49 7.61 3.57
C LEU A 212 -1.44 8.72 4.05
N ASP A 213 -1.18 9.99 3.74
CA ASP A 213 -2.06 11.11 4.12
C ASP A 213 -3.47 11.03 3.50
N LEU A 214 -3.63 10.25 2.42
CA LEU A 214 -4.93 10.00 1.78
C LEU A 214 -5.65 8.77 2.36
N VAL A 215 -5.00 8.00 3.23
CA VAL A 215 -5.58 6.85 3.90
C VAL A 215 -6.02 7.30 5.29
N LEU A 216 -7.33 7.31 5.53
CA LEU A 216 -7.90 7.74 6.80
C LEU A 216 -7.67 6.70 7.91
N GLY A 217 -6.43 6.64 8.41
CA GLY A 217 -5.98 5.79 9.50
C GLY A 217 -4.64 6.26 10.05
N MET A 218 -4.36 5.96 11.32
CA MET A 218 -3.07 6.27 11.93
C MET A 218 -1.98 5.39 11.30
N GLU A 219 -0.86 5.99 10.90
CA GLU A 219 0.26 5.31 10.23
C GLU A 219 0.79 4.10 11.02
N SER A 220 0.75 4.14 12.36
CA SER A 220 1.12 3.01 13.25
C SER A 220 0.19 1.80 13.14
N SER A 221 -0.89 1.89 12.37
CA SER A 221 -1.89 0.83 12.13
C SER A 221 -2.04 0.45 10.65
N ILE A 222 -1.21 1.01 9.75
CA ILE A 222 -1.26 0.79 8.31
C ILE A 222 -0.07 -0.06 7.83
N LEU A 223 -0.35 -1.14 7.10
CA LEU A 223 0.64 -1.86 6.30
C LEU A 223 0.41 -1.61 4.81
N ILE A 224 1.48 -1.61 4.03
CA ILE A 224 1.46 -1.41 2.58
C ILE A 224 1.99 -2.67 1.91
N LEU A 225 1.31 -3.16 0.87
CA LEU A 225 1.81 -4.19 -0.04
C LEU A 225 1.95 -3.58 -1.43
N ASP A 226 3.19 -3.47 -1.90
CA ASP A 226 3.56 -2.85 -3.17
C ASP A 226 4.82 -3.54 -3.70
N ASP A 227 5.01 -3.57 -5.02
CA ASP A 227 6.21 -4.09 -5.67
C ASP A 227 7.28 -3.03 -5.92
N ASN A 228 6.95 -1.75 -5.70
CA ASN A 228 7.85 -0.64 -5.92
C ASN A 228 8.03 0.19 -4.63
N ASP A 229 9.25 0.24 -4.11
CA ASP A 229 9.62 1.04 -2.94
C ASP A 229 9.81 2.53 -3.28
N GLU A 230 10.23 2.85 -4.51
CA GLU A 230 10.52 4.24 -4.93
C GLU A 230 9.28 5.14 -4.89
N VAL A 231 8.08 4.57 -4.96
CA VAL A 231 6.82 5.33 -4.86
C VAL A 231 6.41 5.62 -3.42
N TRP A 232 7.12 5.12 -2.40
CA TRP A 232 6.79 5.30 -0.97
C TRP A 232 7.94 5.94 -0.16
N PRO A 233 8.52 7.09 -0.58
CA PRO A 233 9.76 7.62 0.00
C PRO A 233 9.67 7.99 1.49
N ASN A 234 8.47 8.24 2.01
CA ASN A 234 8.25 8.62 3.41
C ASN A 234 7.66 7.48 4.26
N HIS A 235 7.35 6.33 3.66
CA HIS A 235 6.58 5.25 4.30
C HIS A 235 7.23 3.86 4.16
N GLU A 236 8.54 3.80 3.90
CA GLU A 236 9.29 2.54 3.73
C GLU A 236 9.12 1.57 4.90
N ARG A 237 8.95 2.08 6.14
CA ARG A 237 8.76 1.24 7.33
C ARG A 237 7.40 0.53 7.37
N ASN A 238 6.41 1.03 6.64
CA ASN A 238 5.09 0.40 6.49
C ASN A 238 5.07 -0.61 5.34
N LEU A 239 6.10 -0.59 4.47
CA LEU A 239 6.13 -1.31 3.22
C LEU A 239 6.57 -2.78 3.37
N ILE A 240 5.65 -3.66 3.00
CA ILE A 240 5.90 -5.06 2.68
C ILE A 240 6.23 -5.11 1.18
N LEU A 241 7.49 -4.85 0.83
CA LEU A 241 7.94 -4.93 -0.55
C LEU A 241 7.86 -6.36 -1.06
N MET A 242 7.20 -6.56 -2.20
CA MET A 242 7.08 -7.87 -2.84
C MET A 242 7.67 -7.88 -4.24
N LYS A 243 7.91 -9.07 -4.79
CA LYS A 243 8.39 -9.18 -6.17
C LYS A 243 7.27 -8.79 -7.13
N GLU A 244 7.61 -7.96 -8.12
CA GLU A 244 6.77 -7.60 -9.26
C GLU A 244 6.14 -8.84 -9.91
N PHE A 245 4.89 -8.70 -10.32
CA PHE A 245 4.07 -9.72 -10.96
C PHE A 245 4.05 -9.47 -12.46
N LEU A 246 5.01 -10.06 -13.16
CA LEU A 246 5.11 -9.99 -14.62
C LEU A 246 4.71 -11.31 -15.26
N PHE A 247 3.49 -11.35 -15.80
CA PHE A 247 3.05 -12.46 -16.66
C PHE A 247 3.66 -12.34 -18.06
N THR A 248 4.31 -13.42 -18.52
CA THR A 248 5.00 -13.49 -19.83
C THR A 248 4.37 -14.50 -20.80
N GLY A 249 3.37 -15.26 -20.36
CA GLY A 249 2.73 -16.32 -21.14
C GLY A 249 3.55 -17.61 -21.25
N LYS A 250 4.67 -17.71 -20.53
CA LYS A 250 5.57 -18.86 -20.58
C LYS A 250 5.24 -19.83 -19.45
N LYS A 251 5.49 -21.12 -19.65
CA LYS A 251 5.34 -22.15 -18.58
C LYS A 251 6.14 -21.86 -17.31
N THR A 252 7.18 -21.03 -17.39
CA THR A 252 7.97 -20.62 -16.22
C THR A 252 7.21 -19.70 -15.26
N ASP A 253 6.16 -19.04 -15.75
CA ASP A 253 5.31 -18.14 -14.99
C ASP A 253 4.68 -18.86 -13.79
N GLU A 254 4.11 -20.05 -14.01
CA GLU A 254 3.50 -20.84 -12.93
C GLU A 254 4.48 -21.15 -11.79
N ASN A 255 5.74 -21.45 -12.08
CA ASN A 255 6.73 -21.77 -11.04
C ASN A 255 7.27 -20.53 -10.31
N GLU A 256 7.37 -19.39 -10.98
CA GLU A 256 7.86 -18.15 -10.35
C GLU A 256 6.75 -17.34 -9.65
N MET A 257 5.47 -17.61 -9.96
CA MET A 257 4.34 -16.74 -9.59
C MET A 257 3.35 -17.34 -8.56
N ASN A 258 3.45 -18.64 -8.23
CA ASN A 258 2.41 -19.36 -7.46
C ASN A 258 2.50 -19.30 -5.92
N THR A 259 3.42 -18.55 -5.32
CA THR A 259 3.67 -18.62 -3.86
C THR A 259 3.71 -17.29 -3.08
N PRO A 260 3.98 -16.10 -3.66
CA PRO A 260 4.21 -14.90 -2.84
C PRO A 260 3.04 -14.52 -1.93
N LEU A 261 1.81 -14.48 -2.43
CA LEU A 261 0.67 -13.98 -1.65
C LEU A 261 0.36 -14.82 -0.41
N ASN A 262 0.55 -16.15 -0.47
CA ASN A 262 0.28 -17.00 0.70
C ASN A 262 1.35 -16.82 1.80
N ASP A 263 2.61 -16.67 1.42
CA ASP A 263 3.68 -16.44 2.41
C ASP A 263 3.60 -15.00 2.98
N ILE A 264 3.26 -13.99 2.16
CA ILE A 264 2.92 -12.65 2.64
C ILE A 264 1.72 -12.65 3.58
N LEU A 265 0.66 -13.40 3.28
CA LEU A 265 -0.51 -13.49 4.15
C LEU A 265 -0.17 -14.09 5.53
N LYS A 266 0.78 -15.03 5.61
CA LYS A 266 1.27 -15.54 6.90
C LYS A 266 2.02 -14.45 7.67
N ALA A 267 2.84 -13.66 7.01
CA ALA A 267 3.53 -12.53 7.63
C ALA A 267 2.53 -11.48 8.15
N LEU A 268 1.55 -11.09 7.33
CA LEU A 268 0.45 -10.20 7.72
C LEU A 268 -0.32 -10.73 8.93
N SER A 269 -0.64 -12.03 8.93
CA SER A 269 -1.33 -12.69 10.05
C SER A 269 -0.48 -12.72 11.33
N ALA A 270 0.83 -12.92 11.22
CA ALA A 270 1.73 -12.87 12.37
C ALA A 270 1.83 -11.45 12.97
N ILE A 271 1.92 -10.42 12.11
CA ILE A 271 1.92 -9.01 12.53
C ILE A 271 0.60 -8.67 13.23
N HIS A 272 -0.53 -9.03 12.62
CA HIS A 272 -1.87 -8.81 13.17
C HIS A 272 -2.05 -9.50 14.53
N THR A 273 -1.66 -10.77 14.63
CA THR A 273 -1.75 -11.54 15.88
C THR A 273 -0.91 -10.89 16.99
N ALA A 274 0.32 -10.45 16.67
CA ALA A 274 1.17 -9.76 17.63
C ALA A 274 0.60 -8.38 18.02
N PHE A 275 -0.01 -7.65 17.07
CA PHE A 275 -0.61 -6.35 17.35
C PHE A 275 -1.79 -6.45 18.32
N PHE A 276 -2.62 -7.49 18.19
CA PHE A 276 -3.78 -7.73 19.05
C PHE A 276 -3.53 -8.76 20.17
N ASP A 277 -2.28 -9.00 20.55
CA ASP A 277 -1.95 -9.85 21.68
C ASP A 277 -2.42 -9.21 22.99
N ASP A 278 -3.41 -9.83 23.63
CA ASP A 278 -4.03 -9.36 24.87
C ASP A 278 -3.06 -9.47 26.08
N ASN A 279 -1.93 -10.17 25.95
CA ASN A 279 -0.91 -10.27 27.01
C ASN A 279 -0.02 -9.02 27.13
N ILE A 280 -0.01 -8.16 26.11
CA ILE A 280 0.80 -6.94 26.13
C ILE A 280 0.07 -5.87 26.94
N GLN A 281 0.68 -5.42 28.04
CA GLN A 281 0.16 -4.36 28.91
C GLN A 281 0.39 -2.95 28.31
N ALA A 282 -0.12 -2.72 27.10
CA ALA A 282 -0.09 -1.44 26.42
C ALA A 282 -1.40 -1.24 25.65
N THR A 283 -1.85 0.02 25.53
CA THR A 283 -3.03 0.34 24.72
C THR A 283 -2.72 0.08 23.25
N PHE A 284 -3.74 -0.15 22.41
CA PHE A 284 -3.51 -0.33 20.97
C PHE A 284 -2.91 0.92 20.31
N ARG A 285 -3.12 2.12 20.88
CA ARG A 285 -2.50 3.36 20.40
C ARG A 285 -0.98 3.39 20.58
N ASP A 286 -0.47 2.68 21.57
CA ASP A 286 0.96 2.62 21.88
C ASP A 286 1.68 1.52 21.07
N ARG A 287 0.94 0.79 20.22
CA ARG A 287 1.49 -0.28 19.37
C ARG A 287 1.71 0.23 17.97
N ASP A 288 2.79 -0.24 17.34
CA ASP A 288 3.17 0.17 15.99
C ASP A 288 3.43 -1.03 15.08
N VAL A 289 2.62 -1.16 14.02
CA VAL A 289 2.75 -2.24 13.04
C VAL A 289 4.13 -2.23 12.36
N ARG A 290 4.82 -1.09 12.28
CA ARG A 290 6.15 -0.97 11.68
C ARG A 290 7.21 -1.69 12.51
N GLU A 291 7.12 -1.58 13.84
CA GLU A 291 8.00 -2.28 14.76
C GLU A 291 7.73 -3.79 14.75
N LEU A 292 6.45 -4.17 14.73
CA LEU A 292 6.03 -5.56 14.64
C LEU A 292 6.43 -6.20 13.29
N ALA A 293 6.28 -5.47 12.19
CA ALA A 293 6.73 -5.85 10.86
C ALA A 293 8.23 -6.11 10.84
N ALA A 294 9.04 -5.19 11.40
CA ALA A 294 10.47 -5.38 11.55
C ALA A 294 10.82 -6.61 12.42
N SER A 295 10.09 -6.81 13.51
CA SER A 295 10.25 -7.98 14.39
C SER A 295 9.98 -9.29 13.64
N VAL A 296 8.85 -9.40 12.95
CA VAL A 296 8.50 -10.57 12.13
C VAL A 296 9.55 -10.79 11.03
N ARG A 297 9.97 -9.72 10.33
CA ARG A 297 11.00 -9.79 9.28
C ARG A 297 12.34 -10.31 9.82
N SER A 298 12.73 -9.92 11.03
CA SER A 298 13.96 -10.38 11.68
C SER A 298 13.96 -11.87 12.06
N THR A 299 12.81 -12.56 11.94
CA THR A 299 12.74 -14.00 12.17
C THR A 299 13.07 -14.83 10.93
N VAL A 300 13.03 -14.23 9.74
CA VAL A 300 13.06 -14.94 8.45
C VAL A 300 14.33 -15.78 8.27
N LEU A 301 15.50 -15.20 8.51
CA LEU A 301 16.82 -15.85 8.43
C LEU A 301 17.49 -15.96 9.81
N LYS A 302 16.72 -15.90 10.90
CA LYS A 302 17.25 -16.06 12.25
C LYS A 302 18.03 -17.37 12.39
N GLY A 303 19.21 -17.27 12.98
CA GLY A 303 20.14 -18.40 13.14
C GLY A 303 21.03 -18.67 11.92
N CYS A 304 20.86 -17.97 10.80
CA CYS A 304 21.78 -18.03 9.68
C CYS A 304 23.00 -17.13 9.93
N ASN A 305 24.19 -17.66 9.71
CA ASN A 305 25.43 -16.89 9.56
C ASN A 305 25.94 -17.03 8.12
N LEU A 306 25.95 -15.92 7.40
CA LEU A 306 26.25 -15.83 5.98
C LEU A 306 27.68 -15.37 5.75
N TYR A 307 28.38 -16.03 4.83
CA TYR A 307 29.60 -15.51 4.23
C TYR A 307 29.32 -15.20 2.76
N VAL A 308 29.44 -13.91 2.38
CA VAL A 308 29.17 -13.44 1.01
C VAL A 308 30.49 -13.23 0.28
N SER A 309 30.73 -14.03 -0.77
CA SER A 309 31.97 -14.04 -1.55
C SER A 309 31.69 -13.99 -3.05
N ASN A 310 32.44 -13.18 -3.80
CA ASN A 310 32.31 -13.01 -5.26
C ASN A 310 30.90 -12.57 -5.72
N VAL A 311 30.30 -11.64 -4.99
CA VAL A 311 28.98 -11.06 -5.29
C VAL A 311 29.12 -9.54 -5.45
N LYS A 312 28.62 -8.99 -6.56
CA LYS A 312 28.53 -7.54 -6.74
C LYS A 312 27.56 -6.94 -5.72
N TYR A 313 27.87 -5.75 -5.22
CA TYR A 313 27.05 -5.05 -4.21
C TYR A 313 26.82 -5.88 -2.93
N SER A 314 27.84 -6.64 -2.51
CA SER A 314 27.78 -7.50 -1.32
C SER A 314 27.45 -6.73 -0.03
N GLY A 315 27.75 -5.42 0.04
CA GLY A 315 27.36 -4.55 1.15
C GLY A 315 25.85 -4.48 1.34
N ILE A 316 25.10 -4.16 0.28
CA ILE A 316 23.63 -4.09 0.29
C ILE A 316 23.05 -5.46 0.65
N LEU A 317 23.57 -6.54 0.05
CA LEU A 317 23.08 -7.90 0.33
C LEU A 317 23.26 -8.30 1.81
N ARG A 318 24.37 -7.87 2.45
CA ARG A 318 24.61 -8.09 3.88
C ARG A 318 23.66 -7.27 4.77
N LEU A 319 23.25 -6.08 4.33
CA LEU A 319 22.26 -5.26 5.05
C LEU A 319 20.89 -5.95 5.02
N ILE A 320 20.43 -6.36 3.83
CA ILE A 320 19.18 -7.12 3.65
C ILE A 320 19.21 -8.39 4.52
N ALA A 321 20.31 -9.14 4.48
CA ALA A 321 20.43 -10.35 5.29
C ALA A 321 20.32 -10.10 6.80
N LYS A 322 20.91 -9.00 7.30
CA LYS A 322 20.82 -8.61 8.72
C LYS A 322 19.42 -8.18 9.11
N GLU A 323 18.73 -7.45 8.24
CA GLU A 323 17.33 -7.07 8.43
C GLU A 323 16.43 -8.30 8.54
N LEU A 324 16.73 -9.36 7.78
CA LEU A 324 16.08 -10.67 7.88
C LEU A 324 16.52 -11.48 9.11
N GLY A 325 17.38 -10.95 9.98
CA GLY A 325 17.83 -11.62 11.22
C GLY A 325 19.05 -12.53 11.08
N ALA A 326 19.72 -12.54 9.92
CA ALA A 326 20.98 -13.26 9.77
C ALA A 326 22.17 -12.47 10.33
N THR A 327 23.24 -13.18 10.66
CA THR A 327 24.56 -12.58 10.88
C THR A 327 25.41 -12.70 9.61
N CYS A 328 26.41 -11.84 9.45
CA CYS A 328 27.30 -11.86 8.28
C CYS A 328 28.76 -11.86 8.70
N SER A 329 29.46 -12.96 8.43
CA SER A 329 30.88 -13.11 8.72
C SER A 329 31.76 -12.39 7.68
N LYS A 330 32.93 -11.91 8.13
CA LYS A 330 33.94 -11.31 7.23
C LYS A 330 34.77 -12.34 6.49
N GLU A 331 34.85 -13.56 7.04
CA GLU A 331 35.63 -14.67 6.51
C GLU A 331 34.82 -15.98 6.62
N LEU A 332 35.23 -16.99 5.85
CA LEU A 332 34.68 -18.33 5.96
C LEU A 332 35.29 -19.04 7.17
N ASN A 333 34.46 -19.40 8.15
CA ASN A 333 34.88 -20.10 9.37
C ASN A 333 33.80 -21.10 9.84
N HIS A 334 34.10 -21.82 10.93
CA HIS A 334 33.24 -22.90 11.44
C HIS A 334 31.80 -22.44 11.79
N SER A 335 31.63 -21.19 12.23
CA SER A 335 30.32 -20.63 12.60
C SER A 335 29.46 -20.24 11.39
N VAL A 336 30.04 -20.16 10.19
CA VAL A 336 29.30 -19.87 8.96
C VAL A 336 28.39 -21.06 8.65
N THR A 337 27.15 -20.76 8.27
CA THR A 337 26.14 -21.75 7.88
C THR A 337 25.93 -21.78 6.37
N HIS A 338 26.08 -20.63 5.72
CA HIS A 338 25.77 -20.43 4.29
C HIS A 338 26.90 -19.68 3.59
N LEU A 339 27.38 -20.23 2.48
CA LEU A 339 28.16 -19.50 1.49
C LEU A 339 27.20 -18.90 0.44
N VAL A 340 27.19 -17.58 0.32
CA VAL A 340 26.47 -16.87 -0.74
C VAL A 340 27.45 -16.47 -1.83
N SER A 341 27.35 -17.08 -3.01
CA SER A 341 28.27 -16.80 -4.12
C SER A 341 27.65 -17.00 -5.51
N CYS A 342 28.28 -16.38 -6.51
CA CYS A 342 27.91 -16.53 -7.92
C CYS A 342 28.67 -17.66 -8.63
N TYR A 343 29.79 -18.14 -8.08
CA TYR A 343 30.73 -19.00 -8.80
C TYR A 343 31.01 -20.31 -8.07
N LYS A 344 31.07 -21.40 -8.84
CA LYS A 344 31.58 -22.70 -8.38
C LYS A 344 33.10 -22.77 -8.51
N GLY A 345 33.73 -23.60 -7.68
CA GLY A 345 35.13 -24.01 -7.83
C GLY A 345 36.15 -23.02 -7.30
N THR A 346 35.72 -21.90 -6.71
CA THR A 346 36.61 -21.03 -5.93
C THR A 346 37.10 -21.76 -4.67
N GLU A 347 38.17 -21.24 -4.05
CA GLU A 347 38.68 -21.80 -2.80
C GLU A 347 37.60 -21.82 -1.71
N ASP A 348 36.89 -20.71 -1.53
CA ASP A 348 35.75 -20.60 -0.62
C ASP A 348 34.66 -21.63 -0.93
N PHE A 349 34.32 -21.83 -2.21
CA PHE A 349 33.31 -22.80 -2.63
C PHE A 349 33.74 -24.22 -2.27
N ASN A 350 34.96 -24.61 -2.65
CA ASN A 350 35.46 -25.96 -2.39
C ASN A 350 35.60 -26.23 -0.89
N ARG A 351 35.99 -25.21 -0.12
CA ARG A 351 36.04 -25.29 1.34
C ARG A 351 34.65 -25.44 1.94
N ALA A 352 33.69 -24.61 1.53
CA ALA A 352 32.30 -24.69 1.99
C ALA A 352 31.63 -26.03 1.65
N VAL A 353 31.96 -26.63 0.50
CA VAL A 353 31.52 -27.99 0.14
C VAL A 353 32.07 -29.03 1.13
N ARG A 354 33.38 -28.98 1.44
CA ARG A 354 34.01 -29.92 2.39
C ARG A 354 33.47 -29.78 3.81
N GLU A 355 33.10 -28.56 4.19
CA GLU A 355 32.52 -28.25 5.50
C GLU A 355 30.99 -28.36 5.52
N GLU A 356 30.38 -28.92 4.46
CA GLU A 356 28.93 -29.16 4.33
C GLU A 356 28.06 -27.92 4.61
N LYS A 357 28.55 -26.75 4.21
CA LYS A 357 27.79 -25.49 4.30
C LYS A 357 26.72 -25.45 3.21
N TYR A 358 25.63 -24.71 3.45
CA TYR A 358 24.66 -24.41 2.40
C TYR A 358 25.28 -23.50 1.34
N LEU A 359 25.09 -23.86 0.05
CA LEU A 359 25.72 -23.19 -1.09
C LEU A 359 24.64 -22.50 -1.94
N VAL A 360 24.40 -21.21 -1.69
CA VAL A 360 23.28 -20.49 -2.29
C VAL A 360 23.73 -19.31 -3.15
N ARG A 361 22.90 -18.97 -4.14
CA ARG A 361 23.06 -17.74 -4.93
C ARG A 361 22.55 -16.52 -4.17
N PRO A 362 22.99 -15.29 -4.53
CA PRO A 362 22.44 -14.05 -3.96
C PRO A 362 20.91 -13.93 -4.03
N ARG A 363 20.29 -14.54 -5.05
CA ARG A 363 18.83 -14.57 -5.21
C ARG A 363 18.13 -15.25 -4.03
N TRP A 364 18.77 -16.17 -3.31
CA TRP A 364 18.17 -16.79 -2.11
C TRP A 364 17.85 -15.75 -1.02
N VAL A 365 18.78 -14.82 -0.75
CA VAL A 365 18.57 -13.74 0.23
C VAL A 365 17.49 -12.77 -0.28
N LYS A 366 17.50 -12.45 -1.59
CA LYS A 366 16.50 -11.54 -2.18
C LYS A 366 15.09 -12.14 -2.16
N ASP A 367 14.95 -13.40 -2.56
CA ASP A 367 13.65 -14.08 -2.57
C ASP A 367 13.18 -14.29 -1.13
N ALA A 368 14.08 -14.49 -0.14
CA ALA A 368 13.72 -14.50 1.27
C ALA A 368 13.10 -13.17 1.74
N TYR A 369 13.65 -12.05 1.26
CA TYR A 369 13.13 -10.71 1.53
C TYR A 369 11.73 -10.51 0.96
N PHE A 370 11.54 -10.79 -0.34
CA PHE A 370 10.24 -10.59 -1.01
C PHE A 370 9.15 -11.55 -0.55
N LEU A 371 9.52 -12.77 -0.12
CA LEU A 371 8.57 -13.79 0.34
C LEU A 371 8.28 -13.72 1.84
N TRP A 372 9.06 -12.94 2.61
CA TRP A 372 8.99 -12.90 4.07
C TRP A 372 9.12 -14.30 4.71
N LYS A 373 9.95 -15.13 4.10
CA LYS A 373 10.13 -16.54 4.47
C LYS A 373 11.47 -17.03 3.97
N ARG A 374 12.12 -17.91 4.75
CA ARG A 374 13.33 -18.62 4.31
C ARG A 374 13.00 -19.59 3.17
N PRO A 375 13.47 -19.35 1.93
CA PRO A 375 13.30 -20.29 0.85
C PRO A 375 14.20 -21.50 1.07
N ALA A 376 13.79 -22.66 0.57
CA ALA A 376 14.61 -23.86 0.62
C ALA A 376 15.90 -23.67 -0.22
N GLU A 377 17.06 -23.92 0.38
CA GLU A 377 18.38 -23.62 -0.18
C GLU A 377 18.64 -24.36 -1.50
N GLU A 378 18.09 -25.57 -1.65
CA GLU A 378 18.21 -26.42 -2.83
C GLU A 378 17.62 -25.81 -4.10
N ASN A 379 16.71 -24.85 -3.97
CA ASN A 379 16.12 -24.13 -5.10
C ASN A 379 17.06 -23.04 -5.65
N PHE A 380 18.15 -22.73 -4.94
CA PHE A 380 19.07 -21.63 -5.27
C PHE A 380 20.52 -22.09 -5.45
N PRO A 381 20.78 -23.21 -6.15
CA PRO A 381 22.13 -23.75 -6.22
C PRO A 381 23.04 -22.78 -6.99
N ILE A 382 24.26 -22.59 -6.50
CA ILE A 382 25.32 -21.98 -7.29
C ILE A 382 25.46 -22.83 -8.56
N LYS A 383 25.34 -22.26 -9.76
CA LYS A 383 25.55 -23.00 -11.03
C LYS A 383 26.94 -22.69 -11.58
N LYS A 384 27.50 -23.58 -12.41
CA LYS A 384 28.78 -23.35 -13.09
C LYS A 384 28.69 -22.06 -13.92
N SER A 385 29.72 -21.23 -13.87
CA SER A 385 29.97 -20.24 -14.91
C SER A 385 30.37 -20.99 -16.17
N SER A 386 29.60 -20.86 -17.25
CA SER A 386 30.11 -21.14 -18.58
C SER A 386 31.20 -20.11 -18.85
N LYS A 387 32.46 -20.53 -18.82
CA LYS A 387 33.60 -19.79 -19.41
C LYS A 387 33.36 -19.39 -20.89
N ALA A 388 32.25 -19.78 -21.50
CA ALA A 388 31.85 -19.46 -22.86
C ALA A 388 31.23 -18.06 -23.05
N ILE A 389 30.67 -17.39 -22.03
CA ILE A 389 29.97 -16.10 -22.25
C ILE A 389 30.91 -14.88 -22.22
N LEU A 390 32.08 -14.98 -21.59
CA LEU A 390 33.08 -13.90 -21.60
C LEU A 390 33.87 -13.80 -22.92
N LYS A 391 33.79 -14.80 -23.81
CA LYS A 391 34.37 -14.71 -25.16
C LYS A 391 33.45 -14.04 -26.20
N ALA A 392 32.17 -13.86 -25.90
CA ALA A 392 31.20 -13.25 -26.82
C ALA A 392 30.98 -11.74 -26.59
N ILE A 393 31.70 -11.13 -25.63
CA ILE A 393 31.64 -9.68 -25.35
C ILE A 393 32.97 -8.98 -25.77
N ILE A 394 33.98 -9.74 -26.20
CA ILE A 394 35.27 -9.22 -26.68
C ILE A 394 35.59 -9.79 -28.08
N ALA A 395 34.58 -10.01 -28.92
CA ALA A 395 34.74 -10.33 -30.33
C ALA A 395 33.76 -9.49 -31.16
#